data_AF-A0A950WJC3-F1
#
_entry.id   AF-A0A950WJC3-F1
#
_cell.length_a   1.000
_cell.length_b   1.000
_cell.length_c   1.000
_cell.angle_alpha   90.00
_cell.angle_beta   90.00
_cell.angle_gamma   90.00
#
_symmetry.space_group_name_H-M   'P 1'
#
loop_
_entity.id
_entity.type
_entity.pdbx_description
1 polymer ?
#
loop_
_entity_poly.entity_id
_entity_poly.type
_entity_poly.pdbx_seq_one_letter_code
_entity_poly.pdbx_strand_id
1 'polypeptide(L)'
;NDDASANGEEIPLFSVLRDTLGDAKPENDRLRYVWLMTYTKPSFWQKAAGFVPFLYTRTTNKGQAGNDPPPVLADVRRSNRALWGQIFWAAFCKIVLSEAGIGVKASASQYHQNLQDRRRTAVASAVTLLSAYESIEGEKLLTDQEMRDIQSRLWLTDKPMGWHMQDENLDKFYAKKVSDERNTRGHNWELLRQYCEAQGLYFDPLDLPDETARHAIVWIDAGELAANKERKFDGRFLNIKDPWNDDRLRDWTGFTQSMWFDGDHRRVDAATPGAEPHTMIPLAIYGLDHPKVPMILVDFRDAGNPHRREITKRVLSDITGNVLSVSQFGNLPYFVAYHIYGFVAGRRGMDVNQPSRMRSYAQLKMLLALDGSMDTELKDQIAKRIERVAMNPLENDLDAELEIARTQYKNLMDYARRPDGLPAKIERDRREEAVEIAHSYKEQLLLRTAHYLSLGLYTHREDPSSDIVAKVDVARQLDYHQRYLIELAERSVDPEIDADMTRLKKALDFVASHGIEAMDKTARALGKIFMKSDDDQLRTLCLAGLYRIDSSVAKSELLAIYADKRLADNWRVMSARYLRRALDERQRMSKADAVAVAAMGTN
;
A
#
# COMPACT_ATOMS: atom_id res chain seq x y z
N ASN A 1 20.14 -18.40 14.89
CA ASN A 1 19.48 -19.35 15.80
C ASN A 1 18.98 -20.46 14.92
N ASP A 2 19.79 -21.50 14.75
CA ASP A 2 19.74 -22.43 13.62
C ASP A 2 19.21 -23.81 14.03
N ASP A 3 18.13 -23.90 14.81
CA ASP A 3 17.60 -25.21 15.22
C ASP A 3 16.07 -25.26 15.28
N ALA A 4 15.43 -24.93 14.14
CA ALA A 4 14.04 -25.31 13.85
C ALA A 4 13.77 -25.63 12.37
N SER A 5 14.81 -25.85 11.55
CA SER A 5 14.69 -26.06 10.10
C SER A 5 14.82 -27.55 9.71
N ALA A 6 13.96 -28.40 10.26
CA ALA A 6 13.79 -29.77 9.78
C ALA A 6 12.48 -29.86 8.97
N ASN A 7 12.60 -29.76 7.63
CA ASN A 7 11.58 -30.01 6.58
C ASN A 7 10.68 -28.87 6.06
N GLY A 8 11.02 -27.60 6.28
CA GLY A 8 10.39 -26.48 5.55
C GLY A 8 11.46 -25.58 4.93
N GLU A 9 11.69 -25.70 3.62
CA GLU A 9 12.67 -24.85 2.92
C GLU A 9 12.15 -23.41 2.89
N GLU A 10 12.81 -22.50 3.61
CA GLU A 10 12.41 -21.09 3.73
C GLU A 10 12.29 -20.44 2.33
N ILE A 11 11.12 -19.87 2.03
CA ILE A 11 10.86 -19.22 0.75
C ILE A 11 10.96 -17.70 0.91
N PRO A 12 11.96 -17.05 0.30
CA PRO A 12 12.10 -15.60 0.39
C PRO A 12 11.02 -14.94 -0.49
N LEU A 13 9.96 -14.43 0.12
CA LEU A 13 8.85 -13.80 -0.62
C LEU A 13 9.04 -12.28 -0.80
N PHE A 14 9.75 -11.64 0.12
CA PHE A 14 9.81 -10.19 0.22
C PHE A 14 11.22 -9.71 0.59
N SER A 15 11.65 -8.58 0.05
CA SER A 15 12.89 -7.92 0.49
C SER A 15 12.75 -6.40 0.43
N VAL A 16 13.44 -5.75 1.37
CA VAL A 16 13.49 -4.29 1.49
C VAL A 16 14.94 -3.84 1.53
N LEU A 17 15.25 -2.74 0.84
CA LEU A 17 16.54 -2.07 0.95
C LEU A 17 16.44 -0.87 1.89
N ARG A 18 17.23 -0.90 2.97
CA ARG A 18 17.58 0.26 3.80
C ARG A 18 18.96 0.78 3.35
N ASP A 19 19.02 2.06 2.98
CA ASP A 19 20.26 2.75 2.63
C ASP A 19 20.78 3.53 3.83
N THR A 20 21.84 3.02 4.46
CA THR A 20 22.42 3.55 5.72
C THR A 20 23.54 4.56 5.51
N LEU A 21 23.75 5.03 4.28
CA LEU A 21 24.95 5.78 3.86
C LEU A 21 26.30 5.07 4.10
N GLY A 22 26.29 3.85 4.64
CA GLY A 22 27.49 3.12 5.06
C GLY A 22 27.95 3.46 6.49
N ASP A 23 27.13 4.16 7.28
CA ASP A 23 27.39 4.45 8.68
C ASP A 23 26.40 3.71 9.61
N ALA A 24 26.49 4.00 10.91
CA ALA A 24 25.69 3.38 11.97
C ALA A 24 24.65 4.35 12.57
N LYS A 25 24.30 5.44 11.86
CA LYS A 25 23.36 6.45 12.35
C LYS A 25 21.95 6.15 11.84
N PRO A 26 21.05 5.57 12.65
CA PRO A 26 19.71 5.23 12.20
C PRO A 26 18.89 6.45 11.75
N GLU A 27 19.26 7.67 12.15
CA GLU A 27 18.56 8.90 11.77
C GLU A 27 18.74 9.28 10.29
N ASN A 28 19.76 8.75 9.60
CA ASN A 28 19.96 8.95 8.16
C ASN A 28 19.58 7.73 7.30
N ASP A 29 19.14 6.65 7.94
CA ASP A 29 18.71 5.44 7.27
C ASP A 29 17.47 5.73 6.44
N ARG A 30 17.49 5.29 5.18
CA ARG A 30 16.36 5.51 4.27
C ARG A 30 15.92 4.24 3.58
N LEU A 31 14.64 3.90 3.71
CA LEU A 31 14.03 2.85 2.92
C LEU A 31 13.93 3.28 1.46
N ARG A 32 14.42 2.44 0.55
CA ARG A 32 14.47 2.74 -0.90
C ARG A 32 13.61 1.81 -1.72
N TYR A 33 13.93 0.52 -1.71
CA TYR A 33 13.36 -0.43 -2.65
C TYR A 33 12.62 -1.52 -1.92
N VAL A 34 11.45 -1.83 -2.47
CA VAL A 34 10.65 -2.99 -2.08
C VAL A 34 10.61 -3.93 -3.27
N TRP A 35 10.97 -5.18 -3.04
CA TRP A 35 10.86 -6.27 -3.99
C TRP A 35 9.91 -7.33 -3.44
N LEU A 36 8.98 -7.74 -4.29
CA LEU A 36 8.24 -8.99 -4.12
C LEU A 36 8.90 -10.03 -5.01
N MET A 37 9.40 -11.12 -4.45
CA MET A 37 10.21 -12.08 -5.20
C MET A 37 9.41 -12.85 -6.25
N THR A 38 8.10 -12.97 -6.06
CA THR A 38 7.18 -13.53 -7.06
C THR A 38 6.90 -12.58 -8.24
N TYR A 39 7.23 -11.28 -8.10
CA TYR A 39 7.01 -10.28 -9.14
C TYR A 39 8.16 -10.23 -10.13
N THR A 40 7.91 -10.67 -11.37
CA THR A 40 8.90 -10.63 -12.46
C THR A 40 8.38 -9.99 -13.74
N LYS A 41 9.32 -9.62 -14.63
CA LYS A 41 9.00 -9.20 -16.00
C LYS A 41 8.30 -10.36 -16.74
N PRO A 42 7.21 -10.10 -17.48
CA PRO A 42 6.52 -11.14 -18.25
C PRO A 42 7.42 -11.81 -19.28
N SER A 43 7.22 -13.10 -19.52
CA SER A 43 7.87 -13.86 -20.60
C SER A 43 7.43 -13.35 -21.99
N PHE A 44 8.13 -13.77 -23.05
CA PHE A 44 7.71 -13.42 -24.42
C PHE A 44 6.27 -13.84 -24.72
N TRP A 45 5.89 -15.07 -24.35
CA TRP A 45 4.54 -15.59 -24.56
C TRP A 45 3.48 -14.90 -23.71
N GLN A 46 3.81 -14.56 -22.46
CA GLN A 46 2.93 -13.75 -21.61
C GLN A 46 2.73 -12.37 -22.21
N LYS A 47 3.78 -11.72 -22.73
CA LYS A 47 3.64 -10.44 -23.43
C LYS A 47 2.71 -10.55 -24.63
N ALA A 48 2.92 -11.55 -25.49
CA ALA A 48 2.07 -11.79 -26.65
C ALA A 48 0.60 -12.00 -26.26
N ALA A 49 0.33 -12.83 -25.26
CA ALA A 49 -1.01 -13.03 -24.71
C ALA A 49 -1.61 -11.73 -24.13
N GLY A 50 -0.79 -10.93 -23.44
CA GLY A 50 -1.21 -9.65 -22.88
C GLY A 50 -1.65 -8.61 -23.93
N PHE A 51 -1.26 -8.75 -25.19
CA PHE A 51 -1.71 -7.90 -26.30
C PHE A 51 -3.01 -8.36 -26.96
N VAL A 52 -3.47 -9.59 -26.69
CA VAL A 52 -4.71 -10.11 -27.29
C VAL A 52 -5.90 -9.45 -26.58
N PRO A 53 -6.70 -8.61 -27.28
CA PRO A 53 -7.87 -8.00 -26.68
C PRO A 53 -8.85 -9.09 -26.23
N PHE A 54 -9.51 -8.87 -25.10
CA PHE A 54 -10.50 -9.79 -24.53
C PHE A 54 -9.96 -11.18 -24.12
N LEU A 55 -8.65 -11.38 -24.11
CA LEU A 55 -8.06 -12.57 -23.51
C LEU A 55 -8.02 -12.40 -21.98
N TYR A 56 -8.94 -13.07 -21.31
CA TYR A 56 -9.16 -12.96 -19.87
C TYR A 56 -8.84 -14.24 -19.11
N THR A 57 -7.87 -14.98 -19.62
CA THR A 57 -7.42 -16.23 -19.02
C THR A 57 -5.91 -16.26 -19.04
N ARG A 58 -5.32 -16.84 -18.00
CA ARG A 58 -3.93 -17.24 -18.07
C ARG A 58 -3.74 -18.32 -19.13
N THR A 59 -2.73 -18.14 -19.99
CA THR A 59 -2.38 -19.10 -21.04
C THR A 59 -1.03 -19.78 -20.81
N THR A 60 -0.15 -19.20 -20.00
CA THR A 60 1.23 -19.69 -19.81
C THR A 60 1.75 -19.30 -18.43
N ASN A 61 2.57 -20.18 -17.85
CA ASN A 61 3.44 -19.86 -16.73
C ASN A 61 4.84 -19.50 -17.23
N LYS A 62 5.57 -18.71 -16.44
CA LYS A 62 6.98 -18.45 -16.65
C LYS A 62 7.81 -19.52 -15.94
N GLY A 63 8.49 -20.38 -16.70
CA GLY A 63 9.26 -21.49 -16.14
C GLY A 63 10.52 -21.10 -15.38
N GLN A 64 11.15 -19.95 -15.67
CA GLN A 64 12.34 -19.47 -14.95
C GLN A 64 12.43 -17.94 -14.94
N ALA A 65 12.92 -17.36 -13.83
CA ALA A 65 13.00 -15.93 -13.63
C ALA A 65 14.04 -15.21 -14.53
N GLY A 66 15.02 -15.95 -15.07
CA GLY A 66 16.20 -15.45 -15.78
C GLY A 66 17.35 -15.10 -14.82
N ASN A 67 18.41 -14.46 -15.32
CA ASN A 67 19.56 -13.99 -14.51
C ASN A 67 19.55 -12.47 -14.25
N ASP A 68 18.51 -11.77 -14.72
CA ASP A 68 18.36 -10.33 -14.49
C ASP A 68 18.00 -10.05 -13.01
N PRO A 69 18.40 -8.89 -12.46
CA PRO A 69 17.95 -8.47 -11.13
C PRO A 69 16.42 -8.32 -11.09
N PRO A 70 15.78 -8.59 -9.93
CA PRO A 70 14.33 -8.48 -9.81
C PRO A 70 13.85 -7.06 -10.09
N PRO A 71 12.69 -6.92 -10.75
CA PRO A 71 12.07 -5.62 -10.91
C PRO A 71 11.66 -5.09 -9.53
N VAL A 72 12.03 -3.83 -9.26
CA VAL A 72 11.56 -3.10 -8.07
C VAL A 72 10.04 -2.95 -8.16
N LEU A 73 9.32 -3.41 -7.13
CA LEU A 73 7.86 -3.27 -7.06
C LEU A 73 7.48 -1.81 -6.77
N ALA A 74 8.11 -1.24 -5.75
CA ALA A 74 7.94 0.15 -5.35
C ALA A 74 9.28 0.77 -4.92
N ASP A 75 9.45 2.02 -5.33
CA ASP A 75 10.47 2.91 -4.80
C ASP A 75 9.81 3.72 -3.67
N VAL A 76 10.15 3.36 -2.43
CA VAL A 76 9.61 3.97 -1.21
C VAL A 76 10.03 5.43 -1.12
N ARG A 77 11.08 5.88 -1.81
CA ARG A 77 11.39 7.31 -1.87
C ARG A 77 10.44 8.09 -2.78
N ARG A 78 9.87 7.45 -3.81
CA ARG A 78 9.23 8.15 -4.95
C ARG A 78 7.83 7.62 -5.25
N SER A 79 6.81 8.34 -4.81
CA SER A 79 5.42 8.12 -5.24
C SER A 79 5.09 8.72 -6.63
N ASN A 80 6.02 9.44 -7.27
CA ASN A 80 5.76 10.26 -8.48
C ASN A 80 5.81 9.53 -9.84
N ARG A 81 6.47 8.36 -9.97
CA ARG A 81 6.63 7.72 -11.30
C ARG A 81 5.31 7.25 -11.93
N ALA A 82 4.30 6.94 -11.12
CA ALA A 82 3.03 6.38 -11.60
C ALA A 82 2.17 7.39 -12.38
N LEU A 83 2.05 8.65 -11.91
CA LEU A 83 1.25 9.69 -12.59
C LEU A 83 1.82 10.02 -13.97
N TRP A 84 3.14 10.26 -14.06
CA TRP A 84 3.75 10.62 -15.34
C TRP A 84 3.68 9.49 -16.35
N GLY A 85 3.76 8.23 -15.91
CA GLY A 85 3.47 7.09 -16.76
C GLY A 85 2.03 7.10 -17.30
N GLN A 86 1.04 7.46 -16.49
CA GLN A 86 -0.36 7.58 -16.91
C GLN A 86 -0.60 8.75 -17.88
N ILE A 87 -0.06 9.93 -17.56
CA ILE A 87 -0.17 11.12 -18.42
C ILE A 87 0.53 10.86 -19.76
N PHE A 88 1.75 10.31 -19.73
CA PHE A 88 2.49 9.94 -20.91
C PHE A 88 1.73 8.90 -21.74
N TRP A 89 1.22 7.84 -21.11
CA TRP A 89 0.45 6.82 -21.81
C TRP A 89 -0.80 7.41 -22.48
N ALA A 90 -1.53 8.28 -21.78
CA ALA A 90 -2.67 8.98 -22.34
C ALA A 90 -2.27 9.85 -23.55
N ALA A 91 -1.14 10.56 -23.47
CA ALA A 91 -0.61 11.35 -24.57
C ALA A 91 -0.14 10.47 -25.75
N PHE A 92 0.58 9.37 -25.48
CA PHE A 92 1.04 8.40 -26.48
C PHE A 92 -0.13 7.75 -27.21
N CYS A 93 -1.15 7.31 -26.48
CA CYS A 93 -2.38 6.78 -27.07
C CYS A 93 -3.09 7.82 -27.95
N LYS A 94 -3.04 9.10 -27.58
CA LYS A 94 -3.70 10.20 -28.30
C LYS A 94 -2.93 10.67 -29.53
N ILE A 95 -1.60 10.65 -29.49
CA ILE A 95 -0.75 11.21 -30.55
C ILE A 95 -0.28 10.13 -31.52
N VAL A 96 0.13 8.97 -31.00
CA VAL A 96 0.78 7.91 -31.81
C VAL A 96 -0.23 6.83 -32.21
N LEU A 97 -1.10 6.40 -31.28
CA LEU A 97 -2.02 5.28 -31.54
C LEU A 97 -3.37 5.71 -32.11
N SER A 98 -3.69 7.00 -32.16
CA SER A 98 -4.94 7.49 -32.77
C SER A 98 -4.99 7.23 -34.26
N GLU A 99 -3.84 7.25 -34.93
CA GLU A 99 -3.72 7.01 -36.38
C GLU A 99 -3.55 5.52 -36.73
N ALA A 100 -3.18 4.67 -35.76
CA ALA A 100 -2.91 3.25 -35.95
C ALA A 100 -4.16 2.35 -35.96
N GLY A 101 -5.36 2.92 -35.81
CA GLY A 101 -6.64 2.21 -35.83
C GLY A 101 -7.04 1.54 -34.51
N ILE A 102 -8.33 1.19 -34.41
CA ILE A 102 -8.98 0.71 -33.17
C ILE A 102 -8.34 -0.58 -32.64
N GLY A 103 -7.94 -1.51 -33.52
CA GLY A 103 -7.32 -2.78 -33.12
C GLY A 103 -5.99 -2.61 -32.39
N VAL A 104 -5.08 -1.79 -32.93
CA VAL A 104 -3.77 -1.53 -32.31
C VAL A 104 -3.94 -0.79 -30.99
N LYS A 105 -4.84 0.21 -30.95
CA LYS A 105 -5.16 0.94 -29.72
C LYS A 105 -5.74 0.03 -28.64
N ALA A 106 -6.67 -0.86 -29.00
CA ALA A 106 -7.28 -1.81 -28.08
C ALA A 106 -6.24 -2.78 -27.52
N SER A 107 -5.39 -3.37 -28.37
CA SER A 107 -4.30 -4.26 -27.94
C SER A 107 -3.28 -3.57 -27.03
N ALA A 108 -2.84 -2.37 -27.40
CA ALA A 108 -1.88 -1.61 -26.59
C ALA A 108 -2.47 -1.22 -25.23
N SER A 109 -3.73 -0.78 -25.21
CA SER A 109 -4.45 -0.43 -23.98
C SER A 109 -4.69 -1.66 -23.11
N GLN A 110 -5.04 -2.80 -23.71
CA GLN A 110 -5.20 -4.07 -23.01
C GLN A 110 -3.89 -4.51 -22.34
N TYR A 111 -2.78 -4.45 -23.06
CA TYR A 111 -1.48 -4.79 -22.53
C TYR A 111 -1.08 -3.87 -21.37
N HIS A 112 -1.32 -2.57 -21.50
CA HIS A 112 -1.09 -1.61 -20.42
C HIS A 112 -1.96 -1.91 -19.18
N GLN A 113 -3.24 -2.20 -19.39
CA GLN A 113 -4.16 -2.57 -18.31
C GLN A 113 -3.73 -3.87 -17.62
N ASN A 114 -3.36 -4.89 -18.39
CA ASN A 114 -2.81 -6.15 -17.88
C ASN A 114 -1.56 -5.93 -17.01
N LEU A 115 -0.66 -5.04 -17.42
CA LEU A 115 0.54 -4.69 -16.64
C LEU A 115 0.18 -3.95 -15.34
N GLN A 116 -0.75 -2.99 -15.38
CA GLN A 116 -1.22 -2.30 -14.19
C GLN A 116 -1.88 -3.25 -13.21
N ASP A 117 -2.75 -4.13 -13.71
CA ASP A 117 -3.47 -5.13 -12.93
C ASP A 117 -2.49 -6.11 -12.27
N ARG A 118 -1.48 -6.61 -13.00
CA ARG A 118 -0.42 -7.46 -12.44
C ARG A 118 0.35 -6.74 -11.31
N ARG A 119 0.67 -5.46 -11.50
CA ARG A 119 1.35 -4.66 -10.49
C ARG A 119 0.47 -4.46 -9.25
N ARG A 120 -0.82 -4.20 -9.40
CA ARG A 120 -1.79 -4.09 -8.30
C ARG A 120 -1.89 -5.39 -7.49
N THR A 121 -1.95 -6.54 -8.17
CA THR A 121 -1.90 -7.86 -7.52
C THR A 121 -0.62 -8.00 -6.69
N ALA A 122 0.54 -7.65 -7.26
CA ALA A 122 1.82 -7.71 -6.54
C ALA A 122 1.89 -6.74 -5.34
N VAL A 123 1.35 -5.52 -5.46
CA VAL A 123 1.25 -4.55 -4.35
C VAL A 123 0.37 -5.10 -3.23
N ALA A 124 -0.77 -5.70 -3.57
CA ALA A 124 -1.66 -6.34 -2.61
C ALA A 124 -0.98 -7.50 -1.88
N SER A 125 -0.28 -8.38 -2.62
CA SER A 125 0.52 -9.46 -2.04
C SER A 125 1.57 -8.94 -1.06
N ALA A 126 2.31 -7.90 -1.45
CA ALA A 126 3.34 -7.29 -0.60
C ALA A 126 2.77 -6.71 0.71
N VAL A 127 1.65 -6.00 0.65
CA VAL A 127 0.98 -5.47 1.86
C VAL A 127 0.52 -6.60 2.78
N THR A 128 0.00 -7.70 2.20
CA THR A 128 -0.46 -8.86 2.96
C THR A 128 0.71 -9.54 3.67
N LEU A 129 1.84 -9.73 2.98
CA LEU A 129 3.07 -10.27 3.57
C LEU A 129 3.61 -9.38 4.70
N LEU A 130 3.57 -8.07 4.52
CA LEU A 130 3.96 -7.13 5.57
C LEU A 130 3.04 -7.18 6.79
N SER A 131 1.73 -7.36 6.58
CA SER A 131 0.77 -7.51 7.70
C SER A 131 1.02 -8.82 8.45
N ALA A 132 1.27 -9.91 7.72
CA ALA A 132 1.65 -11.19 8.33
C ALA A 132 2.98 -11.10 9.08
N TYR A 133 3.97 -10.39 8.52
CA TYR A 133 5.25 -10.15 9.21
C TYR A 133 5.08 -9.37 10.51
N GLU A 134 4.19 -8.37 10.52
CA GLU A 134 3.87 -7.57 11.71
C GLU A 134 3.27 -8.42 12.84
N SER A 135 2.56 -9.49 12.51
CA SER A 135 1.98 -10.41 13.51
C SER A 135 2.93 -11.45 14.09
N ILE A 136 4.09 -11.67 13.48
CA ILE A 136 5.07 -12.65 13.99
C ILE A 136 5.65 -12.14 15.31
N GLU A 137 5.55 -12.96 16.36
CA GLU A 137 6.19 -12.70 17.65
C GLU A 137 7.72 -12.84 17.54
N GLY A 138 8.48 -11.82 17.94
CA GLY A 138 9.94 -11.85 17.95
C GLY A 138 10.61 -10.51 17.61
N GLU A 139 11.93 -10.56 17.39
CA GLU A 139 12.71 -9.39 16.98
C GLU A 139 12.37 -9.00 15.53
N LYS A 140 11.72 -7.84 15.37
CA LYS A 140 11.38 -7.28 14.06
C LYS A 140 12.55 -6.46 13.52
N LEU A 141 12.96 -6.75 12.28
CA LEU A 141 14.00 -6.01 11.55
C LEU A 141 13.54 -4.61 11.12
N LEU A 142 12.24 -4.47 10.87
CA LEU A 142 11.58 -3.22 10.52
C LEU A 142 10.85 -2.68 11.76
N THR A 143 11.03 -1.39 12.02
CA THR A 143 10.22 -0.70 13.04
C THR A 143 8.76 -0.58 12.60
N ASP A 144 7.83 -0.43 13.54
CA ASP A 144 6.40 -0.23 13.21
C ASP A 144 6.16 1.01 12.34
N GLN A 145 7.01 2.05 12.48
CA GLN A 145 6.95 3.22 11.61
C GLN A 145 7.38 2.89 10.18
N GLU A 146 8.49 2.16 10.02
CA GLU A 146 8.97 1.71 8.71
C GLU A 146 7.94 0.81 7.99
N MET A 147 7.30 -0.10 8.72
CA MET A 147 6.24 -0.95 8.15
C MET A 147 5.05 -0.13 7.65
N ARG A 148 4.56 0.80 8.46
CA ARG A 148 3.46 1.71 8.09
C ARG A 148 3.80 2.60 6.90
N ASP A 149 5.04 3.09 6.83
CA ASP A 149 5.55 3.87 5.69
C ASP A 149 5.55 3.03 4.41
N ILE A 150 6.08 1.80 4.47
CA ILE A 150 6.10 0.91 3.30
C ILE A 150 4.68 0.60 2.84
N GLN A 151 3.79 0.20 3.76
CA GLN A 151 2.40 -0.14 3.44
C GLN A 151 1.66 1.07 2.84
N SER A 152 1.83 2.26 3.42
CA SER A 152 1.24 3.50 2.91
C SER A 152 1.70 3.82 1.49
N ARG A 153 3.00 3.70 1.22
CA ARG A 153 3.53 4.01 -0.11
C ARG A 153 3.18 2.96 -1.16
N LEU A 154 3.10 1.69 -0.76
CA LEU A 154 2.55 0.63 -1.60
C LEU A 154 1.10 0.96 -1.99
N TRP A 155 0.24 1.36 -1.06
CA TRP A 155 -1.13 1.79 -1.37
C TRP A 155 -1.22 3.07 -2.21
N LEU A 156 -0.28 4.00 -2.02
CA LEU A 156 -0.23 5.25 -2.80
C LEU A 156 0.31 5.06 -4.22
N THR A 157 1.00 3.96 -4.49
CA THR A 157 1.58 3.65 -5.81
C THR A 157 0.52 3.63 -6.92
N ASP A 158 -0.72 3.24 -6.58
CA ASP A 158 -1.85 3.20 -7.51
C ASP A 158 -2.74 4.46 -7.49
N LYS A 159 -2.42 5.45 -6.66
CA LYS A 159 -3.21 6.68 -6.53
C LYS A 159 -2.63 7.79 -7.41
N PRO A 160 -3.44 8.43 -8.28
CA PRO A 160 -2.95 9.46 -9.20
C PRO A 160 -2.32 10.67 -8.48
N MET A 161 -2.79 11.00 -7.27
CA MET A 161 -2.23 12.09 -6.45
C MET A 161 -1.37 11.58 -5.28
N GLY A 162 -0.96 10.30 -5.28
CA GLY A 162 -0.14 9.74 -4.20
C GLY A 162 1.23 10.42 -4.06
N TRP A 163 1.68 11.10 -5.11
CA TRP A 163 2.93 11.87 -5.15
C TRP A 163 2.91 13.20 -4.42
N HIS A 164 1.72 13.77 -4.19
CA HIS A 164 1.55 14.95 -3.34
C HIS A 164 1.51 14.59 -1.85
N MET A 165 1.42 13.30 -1.53
CA MET A 165 1.38 12.86 -0.14
C MET A 165 2.78 13.04 0.45
N GLN A 166 2.92 14.11 1.23
CA GLN A 166 4.10 14.34 2.05
C GLN A 166 4.25 13.23 3.08
N ASP A 167 5.49 12.95 3.46
CA ASP A 167 5.82 11.81 4.31
C ASP A 167 5.16 11.92 5.69
N GLU A 168 4.98 13.15 6.20
CA GLU A 168 4.27 13.40 7.48
C GLU A 168 2.78 13.01 7.45
N ASN A 169 2.19 12.83 6.27
CA ASN A 169 0.79 12.42 6.14
C ASN A 169 0.63 10.90 5.96
N LEU A 170 1.73 10.14 5.84
CA LEU A 170 1.67 8.69 5.62
C LEU A 170 0.99 7.99 6.79
N ASP A 171 1.30 8.34 8.04
CA ASP A 171 0.65 7.74 9.21
C ASP A 171 -0.86 7.99 9.26
N LYS A 172 -1.29 9.21 8.93
CA LYS A 172 -2.73 9.54 8.88
C LYS A 172 -3.43 8.77 7.77
N PHE A 173 -2.77 8.64 6.62
CA PHE A 173 -3.27 7.83 5.51
C PHE A 173 -3.36 6.36 5.90
N TYR A 174 -2.32 5.84 6.56
CA TYR A 174 -2.25 4.49 7.08
C TYR A 174 -3.42 4.19 8.02
N ALA A 175 -3.56 4.98 9.09
CA ALA A 175 -4.59 4.81 10.09
C ALA A 175 -5.99 4.86 9.47
N LYS A 176 -6.22 5.79 8.54
CA LYS A 176 -7.47 5.87 7.78
C LYS A 176 -7.70 4.62 6.93
N LYS A 177 -6.68 4.14 6.23
CA LYS A 177 -6.78 2.95 5.37
C LYS A 177 -7.07 1.68 6.18
N VAL A 178 -6.34 1.45 7.27
CA VAL A 178 -6.59 0.31 8.17
C VAL A 178 -7.98 0.40 8.78
N SER A 179 -8.42 1.60 9.20
CA SER A 179 -9.78 1.79 9.71
C SER A 179 -10.85 1.51 8.66
N ASP A 180 -10.66 1.98 7.42
CA ASP A 180 -11.58 1.73 6.31
C ASP A 180 -11.69 0.21 6.03
N GLU A 181 -10.54 -0.49 5.99
CA GLU A 181 -10.48 -1.93 5.74
C GLU A 181 -11.10 -2.73 6.90
N ARG A 182 -10.80 -2.39 8.15
CA ARG A 182 -11.41 -3.02 9.33
C ARG A 182 -12.92 -2.85 9.37
N ASN A 183 -13.43 -1.65 9.10
CA ASN A 183 -14.86 -1.38 9.08
C ASN A 183 -15.57 -2.14 7.95
N THR A 184 -14.96 -2.16 6.76
CA THR A 184 -15.48 -2.91 5.61
C THR A 184 -15.55 -4.40 5.91
N ARG A 185 -14.47 -4.94 6.48
CA ARG A 185 -14.37 -6.35 6.85
C ARG A 185 -15.38 -6.75 7.91
N GLY A 186 -15.49 -5.98 9.00
CA GLY A 186 -16.47 -6.25 10.05
C GLY A 186 -17.91 -6.18 9.54
N HIS A 187 -18.23 -5.20 8.68
CA HIS A 187 -19.54 -5.12 8.04
C HIS A 187 -19.84 -6.34 7.16
N ASN A 188 -18.89 -6.72 6.29
CA ASN A 188 -19.07 -7.87 5.40
C ASN A 188 -19.08 -9.20 6.14
N TRP A 189 -18.31 -9.34 7.21
CA TRP A 189 -18.33 -10.49 8.10
C TRP A 189 -19.73 -10.70 8.66
N GLU A 190 -20.31 -9.65 9.26
CA GLU A 190 -21.64 -9.74 9.87
C GLU A 190 -22.74 -9.96 8.83
N LEU A 191 -22.65 -9.28 7.68
CA LEU A 191 -23.58 -9.52 6.59
C LEU A 191 -23.51 -10.98 6.12
N LEU A 192 -22.32 -11.49 5.81
CA LEU A 192 -22.18 -12.85 5.29
C LEU A 192 -22.69 -13.87 6.32
N ARG A 193 -22.32 -13.72 7.59
CA ARG A 193 -22.79 -14.56 8.69
C ARG A 193 -24.32 -14.58 8.78
N GLN A 194 -24.96 -13.41 8.84
CA GLN A 194 -26.43 -13.31 8.92
C GLN A 194 -27.13 -13.96 7.73
N TYR A 195 -26.62 -13.74 6.51
CA TYR A 195 -27.20 -14.36 5.32
C TYR A 195 -26.98 -15.86 5.30
N CYS A 196 -25.82 -16.37 5.72
CA CYS A 196 -25.58 -17.80 5.86
C CYS A 196 -26.56 -18.43 6.86
N GLU A 197 -26.66 -17.89 8.06
CA GLU A 197 -27.57 -18.38 9.12
C GLU A 197 -29.04 -18.35 8.68
N ALA A 198 -29.48 -17.25 8.06
CA ALA A 198 -30.84 -17.13 7.54
C ALA A 198 -31.15 -18.19 6.46
N GLN A 199 -30.15 -18.57 5.67
CA GLN A 199 -30.28 -19.62 4.67
C GLN A 199 -30.08 -21.04 5.22
N GLY A 200 -29.67 -21.22 6.47
CA GLY A 200 -29.35 -22.54 7.05
C GLY A 200 -27.97 -23.05 6.63
N LEU A 201 -27.04 -22.14 6.35
CA LEU A 201 -25.67 -22.44 5.97
C LEU A 201 -24.73 -22.05 7.12
N TYR A 202 -23.58 -22.72 7.19
CA TYR A 202 -22.61 -22.49 8.24
C TYR A 202 -21.53 -21.54 7.73
N PHE A 203 -21.26 -20.49 8.51
CA PHE A 203 -20.22 -19.51 8.24
C PHE A 203 -18.98 -19.84 9.08
N ASP A 204 -17.83 -19.94 8.43
CA ASP A 204 -16.55 -20.25 9.10
C ASP A 204 -15.46 -19.28 8.60
N PRO A 205 -14.94 -18.39 9.45
CA PRO A 205 -13.87 -17.46 9.08
C PRO A 205 -12.57 -18.23 8.80
N LEU A 206 -11.79 -17.74 7.83
CA LEU A 206 -10.45 -18.24 7.54
C LEU A 206 -9.44 -17.24 8.10
N ASP A 207 -8.82 -17.59 9.22
CA ASP A 207 -7.83 -16.76 9.87
C ASP A 207 -6.49 -16.83 9.14
N LEU A 208 -5.87 -15.67 8.99
CA LEU A 208 -4.48 -15.55 8.58
C LEU A 208 -3.56 -15.74 9.80
N PRO A 209 -2.24 -15.92 9.60
CA PRO A 209 -1.29 -15.87 10.71
C PRO A 209 -1.35 -14.58 11.53
N ASP A 210 -1.91 -13.49 10.97
CA ASP A 210 -2.16 -12.23 11.67
C ASP A 210 -3.44 -12.23 12.54
N GLU A 211 -4.03 -13.39 12.76
CA GLU A 211 -5.32 -13.62 13.44
C GLU A 211 -6.48 -12.84 12.82
N THR A 212 -6.30 -12.34 11.60
CA THR A 212 -7.35 -11.58 10.94
C THR A 212 -8.08 -12.40 9.89
N ALA A 213 -9.38 -12.64 10.13
CA ALA A 213 -10.29 -13.25 9.18
C ALA A 213 -10.59 -12.32 7.98
N ARG A 214 -9.76 -12.36 6.94
CA ARG A 214 -10.01 -11.62 5.68
C ARG A 214 -10.85 -12.40 4.68
N HIS A 215 -10.99 -13.70 4.91
CA HIS A 215 -11.78 -14.61 4.09
C HIS A 215 -12.70 -15.42 4.99
N ALA A 216 -13.73 -15.99 4.39
CA ALA A 216 -14.61 -16.93 5.06
C ALA A 216 -15.04 -18.01 4.08
N ILE A 217 -15.18 -19.22 4.59
CA ILE A 217 -15.74 -20.35 3.88
C ILE A 217 -17.17 -20.59 4.37
N VAL A 218 -18.04 -20.92 3.43
CA VAL A 218 -19.44 -21.25 3.71
C VAL A 218 -19.62 -22.75 3.51
N TRP A 219 -20.18 -23.41 4.50
CA TRP A 219 -20.41 -24.84 4.52
C TRP A 219 -21.90 -25.18 4.51
N ILE A 220 -22.19 -26.41 4.12
CA ILE A 220 -23.50 -27.04 4.27
C ILE A 220 -23.32 -28.41 4.91
N ASP A 221 -24.24 -28.78 5.79
CA ASP A 221 -24.28 -30.13 6.33
C ASP A 221 -24.92 -31.08 5.32
N ALA A 222 -24.23 -32.17 5.00
CA ALA A 222 -24.74 -33.22 4.14
C ALA A 222 -26.03 -33.85 4.68
N GLY A 223 -26.19 -33.95 6.01
CA GLY A 223 -27.39 -34.48 6.65
C GLY A 223 -28.64 -33.62 6.42
N GLU A 224 -28.46 -32.31 6.31
CA GLU A 224 -29.55 -31.34 6.14
C GLU A 224 -30.08 -31.25 4.70
N LEU A 225 -29.34 -31.74 3.71
CA LEU A 225 -29.72 -31.65 2.29
C LEU A 225 -31.07 -32.32 1.98
N ALA A 226 -31.36 -33.45 2.62
CA ALA A 226 -32.62 -34.16 2.45
C ALA A 226 -33.78 -33.46 3.20
N ALA A 227 -33.51 -32.98 4.42
CA ALA A 227 -34.50 -32.35 5.28
C ALA A 227 -34.97 -30.99 4.74
N ASN A 228 -34.08 -30.24 4.08
CA ASN A 228 -34.33 -28.88 3.62
C ASN A 228 -34.70 -28.78 2.13
N LYS A 229 -35.06 -29.87 1.45
CA LYS A 229 -35.31 -29.88 0.00
C LYS A 229 -36.35 -28.85 -0.48
N GLU A 230 -37.39 -28.58 0.32
CA GLU A 230 -38.44 -27.62 -0.01
C GLU A 230 -38.15 -26.19 0.49
N ARG A 231 -37.00 -25.98 1.15
CA ARG A 231 -36.61 -24.68 1.69
C ARG A 231 -36.37 -23.70 0.54
N LYS A 232 -37.02 -22.54 0.62
CA LYS A 232 -36.75 -21.45 -0.32
C LYS A 232 -35.37 -20.87 -0.04
N PHE A 233 -34.53 -20.81 -1.08
CA PHE A 233 -33.21 -20.19 -1.01
C PHE A 233 -33.20 -18.82 -1.68
N ASP A 234 -32.75 -17.78 -0.96
CA ASP A 234 -32.42 -16.48 -1.57
C ASP A 234 -30.92 -16.39 -1.88
N GLY A 235 -30.57 -16.81 -3.10
CA GLY A 235 -29.20 -16.80 -3.59
C GLY A 235 -28.68 -15.45 -4.06
N ARG A 236 -29.47 -14.38 -4.04
CA ARG A 236 -29.07 -13.11 -4.66
C ARG A 236 -27.87 -12.48 -3.97
N PHE A 237 -27.81 -12.57 -2.63
CA PHE A 237 -26.70 -12.03 -1.85
C PHE A 237 -25.47 -12.96 -1.89
N LEU A 238 -25.68 -14.25 -1.60
CA LEU A 238 -24.61 -15.25 -1.56
C LEU A 238 -24.02 -15.52 -2.94
N ASN A 239 -24.74 -15.19 -4.02
CA ASN A 239 -24.26 -15.33 -5.39
C ASN A 239 -23.91 -16.76 -5.82
N ILE A 240 -24.50 -17.72 -5.13
CA ILE A 240 -24.41 -19.15 -5.41
C ILE A 240 -25.78 -19.69 -5.81
N LYS A 241 -25.82 -20.84 -6.49
CA LYS A 241 -27.08 -21.52 -6.82
C LYS A 241 -27.72 -22.10 -5.56
N ASP A 242 -29.03 -22.33 -5.61
CA ASP A 242 -29.77 -23.01 -4.54
C ASP A 242 -29.08 -24.32 -4.16
N PRO A 243 -28.54 -24.44 -2.94
CA PRO A 243 -27.86 -25.65 -2.50
C PRO A 243 -28.84 -26.78 -2.12
N TRP A 244 -30.08 -26.46 -1.73
CA TRP A 244 -31.06 -27.45 -1.25
C TRP A 244 -31.63 -28.32 -2.38
N ASN A 245 -31.65 -27.75 -3.59
CA ASN A 245 -32.12 -28.40 -4.81
C ASN A 245 -30.99 -28.82 -5.77
N ASP A 246 -29.74 -28.83 -5.30
CA ASP A 246 -28.59 -29.19 -6.13
C ASP A 246 -28.25 -30.69 -6.00
N ASP A 247 -28.54 -31.47 -7.04
CA ASP A 247 -28.26 -32.91 -7.04
C ASP A 247 -26.76 -33.21 -6.90
N ARG A 248 -25.88 -32.29 -7.30
CA ARG A 248 -24.42 -32.45 -7.16
C ARG A 248 -23.98 -32.50 -5.70
N LEU A 249 -24.71 -31.85 -4.80
CA LEU A 249 -24.42 -31.87 -3.37
C LEU A 249 -24.89 -33.17 -2.71
N ARG A 250 -25.93 -33.81 -3.25
CA ARG A 250 -26.40 -35.12 -2.78
C ARG A 250 -25.44 -36.23 -3.17
N ASP A 251 -24.92 -36.15 -4.39
CA ASP A 251 -23.92 -37.08 -4.92
C ASP A 251 -22.50 -36.50 -4.81
N TRP A 252 -22.21 -35.74 -3.75
CA TRP A 252 -20.95 -35.03 -3.59
C TRP A 252 -19.78 -36.01 -3.47
N THR A 253 -18.78 -35.86 -4.35
CA THR A 253 -17.55 -36.67 -4.38
C THR A 253 -16.29 -35.85 -4.09
N GLY A 254 -16.46 -34.57 -3.75
CA GLY A 254 -15.34 -33.68 -3.42
C GLY A 254 -14.95 -33.75 -1.95
N PHE A 255 -14.11 -32.79 -1.54
CA PHE A 255 -13.67 -32.65 -0.15
C PHE A 255 -14.86 -32.55 0.82
N THR A 256 -14.74 -33.21 1.96
CA THR A 256 -15.67 -33.12 3.09
C THR A 256 -14.87 -33.07 4.40
N GLN A 257 -15.44 -32.44 5.42
CA GLN A 257 -14.82 -32.37 6.74
C GLN A 257 -15.85 -32.68 7.81
N SER A 258 -15.50 -33.55 8.76
CA SER A 258 -16.32 -33.75 9.95
C SER A 258 -16.10 -32.59 10.94
N MET A 259 -17.17 -31.90 11.31
CA MET A 259 -17.20 -30.90 12.36
C MET A 259 -18.13 -31.34 13.48
N TRP A 260 -17.88 -30.89 14.71
CA TRP A 260 -18.66 -31.31 15.88
C TRP A 260 -19.51 -30.16 16.40
N PHE A 261 -20.76 -30.45 16.74
CA PHE A 261 -21.74 -29.46 17.17
C PHE A 261 -22.44 -29.88 18.46
N ASP A 262 -22.77 -28.93 19.32
CA ASP A 262 -23.63 -29.18 20.49
C ASP A 262 -25.13 -29.14 20.13
N GLY A 263 -25.99 -29.41 21.11
CA GLY A 263 -27.45 -29.38 20.93
C GLY A 263 -28.04 -27.99 20.57
N ASP A 264 -27.25 -26.92 20.69
CA ASP A 264 -27.61 -25.57 20.25
C ASP A 264 -27.05 -25.26 18.83
N HIS A 265 -26.54 -26.28 18.12
CA HIS A 265 -25.88 -26.18 16.82
C HIS A 265 -24.67 -25.25 16.80
N ARG A 266 -23.95 -25.12 17.92
CA ARG A 266 -22.68 -24.39 17.99
C ARG A 266 -21.52 -25.35 17.78
N ARG A 267 -20.52 -24.91 17.01
CA ARG A 267 -19.30 -25.69 16.80
C ARG A 267 -18.56 -25.86 18.13
N VAL A 268 -18.21 -27.10 18.47
CA VAL A 268 -17.51 -27.48 19.70
C VAL A 268 -16.39 -28.48 19.41
N ASP A 269 -15.51 -28.70 20.37
CA ASP A 269 -14.51 -29.77 20.28
C ASP A 269 -15.17 -31.15 20.37
N ALA A 270 -14.59 -32.14 19.70
CA ALA A 270 -15.07 -33.53 19.71
C ALA A 270 -15.17 -34.15 21.11
N ALA A 271 -14.41 -33.64 22.08
CA ALA A 271 -14.42 -34.10 23.47
C ALA A 271 -15.57 -33.52 24.31
N THR A 272 -16.32 -32.55 23.76
CA THR A 272 -17.40 -31.88 24.49
C THR A 272 -18.57 -32.84 24.70
N PRO A 273 -19.10 -33.01 25.93
CA PRO A 273 -20.23 -33.90 26.18
C PRO A 273 -21.45 -33.51 25.35
N GLY A 274 -22.01 -34.47 24.60
CA GLY A 274 -23.15 -34.22 23.72
C GLY A 274 -22.79 -33.61 22.36
N ALA A 275 -21.50 -33.58 21.99
CA ALA A 275 -21.08 -33.20 20.66
C ALA A 275 -21.51 -34.26 19.62
N GLU A 276 -22.19 -33.83 18.58
CA GLU A 276 -22.60 -34.64 17.44
C GLU A 276 -21.72 -34.34 16.22
N PRO A 277 -21.27 -35.35 15.46
CA PRO A 277 -20.47 -35.14 14.26
C PRO A 277 -21.37 -34.87 13.05
N HIS A 278 -21.11 -33.76 12.36
CA HIS A 278 -21.76 -33.38 11.11
C HIS A 278 -20.75 -33.41 9.97
N THR A 279 -21.18 -33.90 8.80
CA THR A 279 -20.34 -33.99 7.61
C THR A 279 -20.53 -32.74 6.76
N MET A 280 -19.52 -31.88 6.77
CA MET A 280 -19.59 -30.56 6.14
C MET A 280 -19.04 -30.61 4.72
N ILE A 281 -19.82 -30.06 3.79
CA ILE A 281 -19.43 -29.87 2.39
C ILE A 281 -19.14 -28.38 2.16
N PRO A 282 -17.97 -28.01 1.59
CA PRO A 282 -17.67 -26.60 1.33
C PRO A 282 -18.49 -26.12 0.12
N LEU A 283 -19.18 -25.00 0.26
CA LEU A 283 -19.98 -24.39 -0.82
C LEU A 283 -19.21 -23.32 -1.57
N ALA A 284 -18.65 -22.34 -0.85
CA ALA A 284 -17.98 -21.20 -1.44
C ALA A 284 -17.01 -20.52 -0.48
N ILE A 285 -16.01 -19.82 -1.02
CA ILE A 285 -15.11 -18.93 -0.27
C ILE A 285 -15.39 -17.50 -0.68
N TYR A 286 -15.44 -16.62 0.32
CA TYR A 286 -15.67 -15.19 0.17
C TYR A 286 -14.48 -14.38 0.66
N GLY A 287 -14.18 -13.29 -0.04
CA GLY A 287 -13.32 -12.21 0.46
C GLY A 287 -14.15 -11.16 1.19
N LEU A 288 -13.68 -10.77 2.38
CA LEU A 288 -14.38 -9.83 3.28
C LEU A 288 -13.86 -8.39 3.16
N ASP A 289 -12.70 -8.17 2.56
CA ASP A 289 -12.11 -6.83 2.39
C ASP A 289 -12.73 -6.02 1.21
N HIS A 290 -13.69 -6.60 0.48
CA HIS A 290 -14.28 -5.94 -0.68
C HIS A 290 -15.25 -4.81 -0.26
N PRO A 291 -15.19 -3.61 -0.87
CA PRO A 291 -16.12 -2.55 -0.52
C PRO A 291 -17.60 -2.99 -0.69
N LYS A 292 -18.42 -2.73 0.34
CA LYS A 292 -19.89 -2.86 0.38
C LYS A 292 -20.48 -4.26 0.51
N VAL A 293 -19.92 -5.28 -0.14
CA VAL A 293 -20.46 -6.65 -0.10
C VAL A 293 -19.35 -7.71 -0.06
N PRO A 294 -19.57 -8.83 0.65
CA PRO A 294 -18.70 -10.00 0.57
C PRO A 294 -18.63 -10.53 -0.85
N MET A 295 -17.47 -11.02 -1.22
CA MET A 295 -17.17 -11.31 -2.61
C MET A 295 -16.82 -12.77 -2.79
N ILE A 296 -17.63 -13.50 -3.57
CA ILE A 296 -17.30 -14.89 -3.91
C ILE A 296 -16.00 -14.97 -4.73
N LEU A 297 -15.06 -15.76 -4.22
CA LEU A 297 -13.76 -16.03 -4.82
C LEU A 297 -13.73 -17.44 -5.44
N VAL A 298 -14.27 -18.41 -4.72
CA VAL A 298 -14.35 -19.81 -5.11
C VAL A 298 -15.77 -20.30 -4.92
N ASP A 299 -16.27 -21.03 -5.90
CA ASP A 299 -17.51 -21.80 -5.83
C ASP A 299 -17.12 -23.26 -6.06
N PHE A 300 -17.33 -24.11 -5.05
CA PHE A 300 -16.87 -25.50 -5.11
C PHE A 300 -17.69 -26.34 -6.11
N ARG A 301 -18.93 -25.92 -6.39
CA ARG A 301 -19.90 -26.61 -7.26
C ARG A 301 -19.82 -26.16 -8.71
N ASP A 302 -19.45 -24.91 -8.94
CA ASP A 302 -19.30 -24.31 -10.26
C ASP A 302 -18.06 -23.41 -10.34
N ALA A 303 -16.91 -24.03 -10.62
CA ALA A 303 -15.64 -23.30 -10.78
C ALA A 303 -15.70 -22.19 -11.85
N GLY A 304 -16.65 -22.25 -12.78
CA GLY A 304 -16.86 -21.23 -13.80
C GLY A 304 -17.68 -20.03 -13.34
N ASN A 305 -18.44 -20.12 -12.24
CA ASN A 305 -19.33 -19.05 -11.78
C ASN A 305 -18.56 -17.76 -11.43
N PRO A 306 -17.51 -17.78 -10.57
CA PRO A 306 -16.69 -16.59 -10.35
C PRO A 306 -16.05 -16.07 -11.64
N HIS A 307 -15.47 -16.97 -12.44
CA HIS A 307 -14.77 -16.62 -13.68
C HIS A 307 -15.67 -15.94 -14.73
N ARG A 308 -16.88 -16.45 -14.98
CA ARG A 308 -17.84 -15.83 -15.93
C ARG A 308 -18.23 -14.42 -15.51
N ARG A 309 -18.45 -14.22 -14.21
CA ARG A 309 -18.77 -12.90 -13.64
C ARG A 309 -17.63 -11.90 -13.83
N GLU A 310 -16.39 -12.37 -13.71
CA GLU A 310 -15.21 -11.56 -14.01
C GLU A 310 -15.12 -11.19 -15.49
N ILE A 311 -15.34 -12.16 -16.40
CA ILE A 311 -15.30 -11.90 -17.84
C ILE A 311 -16.33 -10.83 -18.21
N THR A 312 -17.59 -10.99 -17.78
CA THR A 312 -18.66 -10.05 -18.14
C THR A 312 -18.33 -8.62 -17.72
N LYS A 313 -17.74 -8.44 -16.54
CA LYS A 313 -17.34 -7.11 -16.04
C LYS A 313 -16.16 -6.53 -16.80
N ARG A 314 -15.15 -7.37 -17.07
CA ARG A 314 -13.95 -6.91 -17.76
C ARG A 314 -14.21 -6.55 -19.21
N VAL A 315 -15.06 -7.31 -19.89
CA VAL A 315 -15.60 -6.97 -21.22
C VAL A 315 -16.30 -5.60 -21.18
N LEU A 316 -17.15 -5.34 -20.19
CA LEU A 316 -17.80 -4.03 -20.04
C LEU A 316 -16.77 -2.91 -19.83
N SER A 317 -15.77 -3.12 -18.96
CA SER A 317 -14.69 -2.14 -18.74
C SER A 317 -13.87 -1.87 -20.00
N ASP A 318 -13.50 -2.91 -20.75
CA ASP A 318 -12.64 -2.78 -21.94
C ASP A 318 -13.40 -2.18 -23.14
N ILE A 319 -14.68 -2.52 -23.33
CA ILE A 319 -15.53 -1.88 -24.35
C ILE A 319 -15.69 -0.39 -24.06
N THR A 320 -15.97 -0.04 -22.81
CA THR A 320 -16.23 1.35 -22.41
C THR A 320 -14.95 2.21 -22.32
N GLY A 321 -13.82 1.63 -21.89
CA GLY A 321 -12.55 2.33 -21.72
C GLY A 321 -11.64 2.35 -22.96
N ASN A 322 -11.59 1.25 -23.72
CA ASN A 322 -10.55 1.07 -24.75
C ASN A 322 -11.11 1.15 -26.18
N VAL A 323 -12.24 0.49 -26.46
CA VAL A 323 -12.81 0.41 -27.83
C VAL A 323 -13.61 1.67 -28.18
N LEU A 324 -14.41 2.19 -27.24
CA LEU A 324 -15.25 3.37 -27.43
C LEU A 324 -14.65 4.62 -26.80
N SER A 325 -13.32 4.78 -26.82
CA SER A 325 -12.61 5.98 -26.36
C SER A 325 -12.88 7.19 -27.27
N VAL A 326 -14.16 7.57 -27.37
CA VAL A 326 -14.68 8.83 -27.83
C VAL A 326 -14.20 9.85 -26.81
N SER A 327 -13.38 10.79 -27.28
CA SER A 327 -12.90 12.00 -26.60
C SER A 327 -13.64 12.33 -25.30
N GLN A 328 -12.90 12.50 -24.19
CA GLN A 328 -13.42 12.99 -22.91
C GLN A 328 -14.12 14.37 -23.01
N PHE A 329 -14.14 15.00 -24.19
CA PHE A 329 -14.87 16.24 -24.50
C PHE A 329 -15.88 16.10 -25.66
N GLY A 330 -16.06 14.93 -26.26
CA GLY A 330 -16.86 14.73 -27.47
C GLY A 330 -18.28 14.22 -27.25
N ASN A 331 -18.59 13.57 -26.11
CA ASN A 331 -19.93 13.05 -25.85
C ASN A 331 -20.25 13.02 -24.33
N LEU A 332 -20.42 14.22 -23.75
CA LEU A 332 -20.82 14.47 -22.36
C LEU A 332 -21.99 13.57 -21.86
N PRO A 333 -23.03 13.28 -22.67
CA PRO A 333 -24.13 12.40 -22.28
C PRO A 333 -23.70 10.98 -21.89
N TYR A 334 -22.71 10.40 -22.59
CA TYR A 334 -22.22 9.05 -22.29
C TYR A 334 -21.40 9.02 -21.01
N PHE A 335 -20.56 10.03 -20.79
CA PHE A 335 -19.80 10.21 -19.55
C PHE A 335 -20.72 10.39 -18.33
N VAL A 336 -21.77 11.19 -18.48
CA VAL A 336 -22.82 11.36 -17.47
C VAL A 336 -23.59 10.05 -17.25
N ALA A 337 -23.95 9.32 -18.31
CA ALA A 337 -24.61 8.03 -18.22
C ALA A 337 -23.74 6.97 -17.53
N TYR A 338 -22.43 6.95 -17.79
CA TYR A 338 -21.47 6.07 -17.12
C TYR A 338 -21.29 6.45 -15.65
N HIS A 339 -21.20 7.74 -15.32
CA HIS A 339 -21.15 8.16 -13.92
C HIS A 339 -22.44 7.84 -13.18
N ILE A 340 -23.61 8.01 -13.82
CA ILE A 340 -24.90 7.62 -13.25
C ILE A 340 -24.97 6.09 -13.11
N TYR A 341 -24.54 5.33 -14.11
CA TYR A 341 -24.50 3.86 -14.05
C TYR A 341 -23.54 3.37 -12.97
N GLY A 342 -22.31 3.89 -12.90
CA GLY A 342 -21.33 3.58 -11.85
C GLY A 342 -21.80 4.02 -10.47
N PHE A 343 -22.54 5.14 -10.37
CA PHE A 343 -23.19 5.59 -9.14
C PHE A 343 -24.33 4.65 -8.72
N VAL A 344 -25.22 4.26 -9.65
CA VAL A 344 -26.35 3.36 -9.40
C VAL A 344 -25.89 1.92 -9.14
N ALA A 345 -24.97 1.39 -9.94
CA ALA A 345 -24.31 0.11 -9.75
C ALA A 345 -23.56 0.09 -8.42
N GLY A 346 -22.82 1.15 -8.12
CA GLY A 346 -22.16 1.35 -6.85
C GLY A 346 -23.13 1.40 -5.68
N ARG A 347 -24.32 1.99 -5.82
CA ARG A 347 -25.35 2.04 -4.76
C ARG A 347 -26.13 0.72 -4.61
N ARG A 348 -26.19 -0.10 -5.68
CA ARG A 348 -26.84 -1.41 -5.71
C ARG A 348 -25.92 -2.59 -5.38
N GLY A 349 -24.69 -2.32 -4.93
CA GLY A 349 -23.71 -3.37 -4.61
C GLY A 349 -23.20 -4.14 -5.83
N MET A 350 -23.47 -3.66 -7.05
CA MET A 350 -22.87 -4.21 -8.27
C MET A 350 -21.40 -3.81 -8.28
N ASP A 351 -20.57 -4.82 -8.11
CA ASP A 351 -19.13 -4.69 -8.06
C ASP A 351 -18.54 -4.34 -9.43
N VAL A 352 -18.05 -3.09 -9.53
CA VAL A 352 -17.34 -2.52 -10.69
C VAL A 352 -15.83 -2.37 -10.38
N ASN A 353 -15.36 -2.72 -9.17
CA ASN A 353 -14.01 -2.38 -8.72
C ASN A 353 -13.06 -3.59 -8.82
N GLN A 354 -12.61 -3.87 -10.04
CA GLN A 354 -11.60 -4.89 -10.38
C GLN A 354 -10.37 -4.94 -9.44
N PRO A 355 -9.83 -3.82 -8.89
CA PRO A 355 -8.68 -3.84 -7.98
C PRO A 355 -8.92 -4.55 -6.64
N SER A 356 -10.11 -4.48 -6.04
CA SER A 356 -10.38 -5.17 -4.76
C SER A 356 -10.47 -6.68 -4.92
N ARG A 357 -10.90 -7.16 -6.10
CA ARG A 357 -10.87 -8.60 -6.44
C ARG A 357 -9.48 -9.17 -6.52
N MET A 358 -8.64 -8.53 -7.32
CA MET A 358 -7.24 -8.96 -7.50
C MET A 358 -6.53 -9.01 -6.16
N ARG A 359 -6.81 -8.05 -5.27
CA ARG A 359 -6.32 -8.06 -3.91
C ARG A 359 -6.80 -9.27 -3.10
N SER A 360 -8.10 -9.57 -3.08
CA SER A 360 -8.60 -10.73 -2.32
C SER A 360 -8.09 -12.08 -2.85
N TYR A 361 -7.87 -12.21 -4.17
CA TYR A 361 -7.23 -13.39 -4.74
C TYR A 361 -5.75 -13.48 -4.36
N ALA A 362 -5.01 -12.37 -4.43
CA ALA A 362 -3.62 -12.30 -3.98
C ALA A 362 -3.48 -12.68 -2.50
N GLN A 363 -4.34 -12.13 -1.64
CA GLN A 363 -4.38 -12.45 -0.22
C GLN A 363 -4.69 -13.94 0.00
N LEU A 364 -5.68 -14.49 -0.72
CA LEU A 364 -6.06 -15.90 -0.58
C LEU A 364 -4.93 -16.84 -1.05
N LYS A 365 -4.27 -16.54 -2.17
CA LYS A 365 -3.08 -17.30 -2.61
C LYS A 365 -1.98 -17.31 -1.55
N MET A 366 -1.76 -16.17 -0.89
CA MET A 366 -0.78 -16.05 0.18
C MET A 366 -1.20 -16.77 1.46
N LEU A 367 -2.49 -16.75 1.80
CA LEU A 367 -3.05 -17.58 2.87
C LEU A 367 -2.75 -19.06 2.58
N LEU A 368 -3.07 -19.54 1.38
CA LEU A 368 -2.78 -20.93 1.01
C LEU A 368 -1.29 -21.23 1.05
N ALA A 369 -0.41 -20.28 0.70
CA ALA A 369 1.03 -20.48 0.74
C ALA A 369 1.58 -20.58 2.17
N LEU A 370 1.07 -19.76 3.10
CA LEU A 370 1.60 -19.57 4.44
C LEU A 370 0.91 -20.45 5.50
N ASP A 371 -0.37 -20.74 5.32
CA ASP A 371 -1.15 -21.49 6.29
C ASP A 371 -0.86 -22.99 6.18
N GLY A 372 -0.28 -23.52 7.26
CA GLY A 372 -0.05 -24.95 7.46
C GLY A 372 -1.15 -25.65 8.26
N SER A 373 -2.12 -24.90 8.81
CA SER A 373 -3.21 -25.45 9.63
C SER A 373 -4.39 -25.95 8.79
N MET A 374 -4.57 -25.43 7.57
CA MET A 374 -5.59 -25.89 6.64
C MET A 374 -5.31 -27.30 6.14
N ASP A 375 -6.38 -28.12 6.06
CA ASP A 375 -6.32 -29.45 5.46
C ASP A 375 -5.73 -29.41 4.04
N THR A 376 -4.81 -30.32 3.75
CA THR A 376 -4.04 -30.34 2.50
C THR A 376 -4.93 -30.60 1.27
N GLU A 377 -5.96 -31.43 1.40
CA GLU A 377 -6.90 -31.68 0.31
C GLU A 377 -7.77 -30.45 0.05
N LEU A 378 -8.28 -29.80 1.09
CA LEU A 378 -9.04 -28.55 0.96
C LEU A 378 -8.19 -27.47 0.28
N LYS A 379 -6.96 -27.28 0.75
CA LYS A 379 -5.99 -26.32 0.21
C LYS A 379 -5.74 -26.55 -1.29
N ASP A 380 -5.53 -27.80 -1.71
CA ASP A 380 -5.36 -28.18 -3.11
C ASP A 380 -6.60 -27.87 -3.96
N GLN A 381 -7.80 -28.15 -3.43
CA GLN A 381 -9.07 -27.89 -4.13
C GLN A 381 -9.30 -26.40 -4.33
N ILE A 382 -8.94 -25.58 -3.34
CA ILE A 382 -9.02 -24.11 -3.40
C ILE A 382 -7.99 -23.59 -4.42
N ALA A 383 -6.72 -24.01 -4.31
CA ALA A 383 -5.65 -23.60 -5.21
C ALA A 383 -6.03 -23.86 -6.68
N LYS A 384 -6.43 -25.11 -7.00
CA LYS A 384 -6.87 -25.49 -8.36
C LYS A 384 -8.01 -24.63 -8.89
N ARG A 385 -8.92 -24.15 -8.03
CA ARG A 385 -10.05 -23.29 -8.43
C ARG A 385 -9.65 -21.84 -8.61
N ILE A 386 -8.85 -21.27 -7.71
CA ILE A 386 -8.32 -19.91 -7.86
C ILE A 386 -7.54 -19.77 -9.17
N GLU A 387 -6.74 -20.77 -9.50
CA GLU A 387 -5.94 -20.78 -10.74
C GLU A 387 -6.81 -20.75 -12.01
N ARG A 388 -8.04 -21.27 -11.96
CA ARG A 388 -9.01 -21.16 -13.08
C ARG A 388 -9.68 -19.79 -13.15
N VAL A 389 -9.66 -19.01 -12.07
CA VAL A 389 -10.23 -17.66 -12.01
C VAL A 389 -9.18 -16.57 -12.27
N ALA A 390 -7.90 -16.94 -12.42
CA ALA A 390 -6.83 -15.99 -12.78
C ALA A 390 -7.10 -15.36 -14.16
N MET A 391 -7.54 -14.10 -14.16
CA MET A 391 -7.98 -13.39 -15.37
C MET A 391 -6.83 -12.72 -16.14
N ASN A 392 -5.65 -12.61 -15.53
CA ASN A 392 -4.54 -11.88 -16.12
C ASN A 392 -3.62 -12.83 -16.89
N PRO A 393 -3.48 -12.69 -18.22
CA PRO A 393 -2.58 -13.53 -19.02
C PRO A 393 -1.11 -13.39 -18.64
N LEU A 394 -0.76 -12.35 -17.86
CA LEU A 394 0.59 -12.12 -17.39
C LEU A 394 0.90 -12.84 -16.06
N GLU A 395 -0.07 -13.36 -15.31
CA GLU A 395 0.14 -13.98 -13.99
C GLU A 395 0.74 -15.40 -14.09
N ASN A 396 1.36 -15.86 -13.01
CA ASN A 396 1.90 -17.23 -12.86
C ASN A 396 1.03 -18.00 -11.84
N ASP A 397 1.16 -19.33 -11.81
CA ASP A 397 0.54 -20.13 -10.73
C ASP A 397 1.39 -20.08 -9.47
N LEU A 398 0.79 -20.55 -8.38
CA LEU A 398 1.44 -20.57 -7.09
C LEU A 398 2.80 -21.28 -7.13
N ASP A 399 2.87 -22.48 -7.72
CA ASP A 399 4.11 -23.27 -7.77
C ASP A 399 5.21 -22.54 -8.55
N ALA A 400 4.92 -21.99 -9.74
CA ALA A 400 5.91 -21.22 -10.48
C ALA A 400 6.28 -19.92 -9.75
N GLU A 401 5.37 -19.28 -9.01
CA GLU A 401 5.70 -18.10 -8.21
C GLU A 401 6.70 -18.41 -7.11
N LEU A 402 6.59 -19.56 -6.43
CA LEU A 402 7.51 -19.99 -5.39
C LEU A 402 8.92 -20.29 -5.96
N GLU A 403 9.00 -20.97 -7.10
CA GLU A 403 10.29 -21.21 -7.79
C GLU A 403 10.94 -19.92 -8.29
N ILE A 404 10.12 -19.03 -8.86
CA ILE A 404 10.54 -17.70 -9.29
C ILE A 404 11.07 -16.90 -8.10
N ALA A 405 10.42 -16.99 -6.93
CA ALA A 405 10.82 -16.24 -5.76
C ALA A 405 12.23 -16.61 -5.29
N ARG A 406 12.54 -17.90 -5.21
CA ARG A 406 13.88 -18.41 -4.88
C ARG A 406 14.93 -17.92 -5.87
N THR A 407 14.63 -18.01 -7.16
CA THR A 407 15.54 -17.56 -8.22
C THR A 407 15.76 -16.05 -8.17
N GLN A 408 14.71 -15.26 -7.97
CA GLN A 408 14.80 -13.80 -7.89
C GLN A 408 15.58 -13.33 -6.67
N TYR A 409 15.42 -14.02 -5.53
CA TYR A 409 16.22 -13.73 -4.35
C TYR A 409 17.71 -13.98 -4.61
N LYS A 410 18.05 -15.11 -5.24
CA LYS A 410 19.43 -15.39 -5.67
C LYS A 410 19.97 -14.30 -6.60
N ASN A 411 19.19 -13.91 -7.62
CA ASN A 411 19.58 -12.84 -8.54
C ASN A 411 19.76 -11.49 -7.83
N LEU A 412 18.96 -11.19 -6.81
CA LEU A 412 19.10 -9.99 -6.01
C LEU A 412 20.41 -10.02 -5.20
N MET A 413 20.75 -11.16 -4.60
CA MET A 413 22.00 -11.33 -3.85
C MET A 413 23.21 -11.21 -4.77
N ASP A 414 23.16 -11.79 -5.97
CA ASP A 414 24.22 -11.66 -6.97
C ASP A 414 24.34 -10.20 -7.46
N TYR A 415 23.21 -9.52 -7.68
CA TYR A 415 23.19 -8.09 -8.00
C TYR A 415 23.73 -7.22 -6.86
N ALA A 416 23.49 -7.59 -5.61
CA ALA A 416 23.98 -6.89 -4.43
C ALA A 416 25.50 -6.98 -4.28
N ARG A 417 26.10 -8.10 -4.64
CA ARG A 417 27.55 -8.35 -4.55
C ARG A 417 28.36 -7.69 -5.67
N ARG A 418 27.74 -7.40 -6.81
CA ARG A 418 28.42 -6.79 -7.96
C ARG A 418 28.76 -5.32 -7.73
N PRO A 419 29.98 -4.85 -8.03
CA PRO A 419 30.34 -3.45 -7.86
C PRO A 419 29.54 -2.52 -8.80
N ASP A 420 29.26 -2.99 -10.02
CA ASP A 420 28.41 -2.31 -11.00
C ASP A 420 26.90 -2.56 -10.79
N GLY A 421 26.56 -3.33 -9.74
CA GLY A 421 25.21 -3.77 -9.42
C GLY A 421 24.45 -2.82 -8.49
N LEU A 422 23.98 -3.35 -7.37
CA LEU A 422 23.21 -2.59 -6.38
C LEU A 422 24.00 -1.42 -5.76
N PRO A 423 25.30 -1.55 -5.40
CA PRO A 423 26.09 -0.43 -4.88
C PRO A 423 26.15 0.76 -5.85
N ALA A 424 26.47 0.51 -7.12
CA ALA A 424 26.47 1.56 -8.15
C ALA A 424 25.07 2.16 -8.41
N LYS A 425 24.01 1.39 -8.20
CA LYS A 425 22.63 1.90 -8.25
C LYS A 425 22.34 2.83 -7.06
N ILE A 426 22.65 2.39 -5.84
CA ILE A 426 22.48 3.20 -4.62
C ILE A 426 23.24 4.53 -4.76
N GLU A 427 24.48 4.50 -5.25
CA GLU A 427 25.27 5.71 -5.43
C GLU A 427 24.65 6.67 -6.46
N ARG A 428 24.10 6.14 -7.56
CA ARG A 428 23.33 6.96 -8.51
C ARG A 428 22.09 7.57 -7.86
N ASP A 429 21.41 6.83 -6.99
CA ASP A 429 20.18 7.28 -6.32
C ASP A 429 20.46 8.31 -5.22
N ARG A 430 21.61 8.22 -4.54
CA ARG A 430 22.12 9.24 -3.60
C ARG A 430 22.46 10.54 -4.33
N ARG A 431 23.11 10.46 -5.50
CA ARG A 431 23.37 11.63 -6.35
C ARG A 431 22.11 12.25 -6.94
N GLU A 432 21.07 11.45 -7.15
CA GLU A 432 19.75 11.95 -7.51
C GLU A 432 18.97 12.53 -6.30
N GLU A 433 19.38 12.21 -5.07
CA GLU A 433 18.92 12.85 -3.83
C GLU A 433 19.48 14.25 -3.66
N ALA A 434 20.77 14.36 -3.93
CA ALA A 434 21.48 15.62 -3.90
C ALA A 434 20.88 16.69 -4.80
N VAL A 435 20.25 16.32 -5.93
CA VAL A 435 19.58 17.26 -6.85
C VAL A 435 18.51 18.09 -6.11
N GLU A 436 17.80 17.50 -5.15
CA GLU A 436 16.75 18.23 -4.40
C GLU A 436 17.34 19.27 -3.43
N ILE A 437 18.60 19.11 -3.07
CA ILE A 437 19.36 19.99 -2.17
C ILE A 437 20.15 21.04 -2.98
N ALA A 438 20.75 20.62 -4.08
CA ALA A 438 21.63 21.46 -4.90
C ALA A 438 20.86 22.48 -5.77
N HIS A 439 19.62 22.18 -6.12
CA HIS A 439 18.83 22.98 -7.05
C HIS A 439 17.61 23.62 -6.41
N SER A 440 17.26 24.80 -6.89
CA SER A 440 16.00 25.46 -6.56
C SER A 440 14.79 24.68 -7.11
N TYR A 441 13.60 24.90 -6.53
CA TYR A 441 12.36 24.25 -6.98
C TYR A 441 12.09 24.42 -8.49
N LYS A 442 12.44 25.58 -9.07
CA LYS A 442 12.25 25.85 -10.51
C LYS A 442 13.18 25.02 -11.37
N GLU A 443 14.45 24.90 -10.97
CA GLU A 443 15.44 24.07 -11.66
C GLU A 443 15.06 22.59 -11.55
N GLN A 444 14.67 22.13 -10.35
CA GLN A 444 14.17 20.77 -10.14
C GLN A 444 12.99 20.45 -11.06
N LEU A 445 12.04 21.38 -11.22
CA LEU A 445 10.90 21.21 -12.12
C LEU A 445 11.38 21.04 -13.57
N LEU A 446 12.30 21.88 -14.03
CA LEU A 446 12.86 21.79 -15.38
C LEU A 446 13.57 20.45 -15.61
N LEU A 447 14.43 20.04 -14.68
CA LEU A 447 15.18 18.77 -14.75
C LEU A 447 14.22 17.56 -14.78
N ARG A 448 13.15 17.61 -13.97
CA ARG A 448 12.09 16.59 -13.98
C ARG A 448 11.35 16.58 -15.33
N THR A 449 11.01 17.74 -15.88
CA THR A 449 10.38 17.83 -17.21
C THR A 449 11.31 17.26 -18.30
N ALA A 450 12.60 17.56 -18.26
CA ALA A 450 13.59 16.99 -19.20
C ALA A 450 13.69 15.46 -19.09
N HIS A 451 13.63 14.90 -17.88
CA HIS A 451 13.55 13.45 -17.69
C HIS A 451 12.37 12.84 -18.44
N TYR A 452 11.18 13.44 -18.33
CA TYR A 452 9.99 12.91 -19.01
C TYR A 452 9.99 13.15 -20.53
N LEU A 453 10.43 14.32 -20.98
CA LEU A 453 10.52 14.62 -22.41
C LEU A 453 11.54 13.73 -23.13
N SER A 454 12.58 13.30 -22.42
CA SER A 454 13.56 12.33 -22.92
C SER A 454 13.14 10.87 -22.76
N LEU A 455 11.89 10.58 -22.38
CA LEU A 455 11.40 9.22 -22.11
C LEU A 455 12.22 8.46 -21.05
N GLY A 456 12.76 9.20 -20.08
CA GLY A 456 13.61 8.67 -19.01
C GLY A 456 15.06 8.42 -19.41
N LEU A 457 15.46 8.72 -20.66
CA LEU A 457 16.85 8.61 -21.11
C LEU A 457 17.77 9.61 -20.39
N TYR A 458 17.24 10.79 -20.06
CA TYR A 458 17.92 11.77 -19.22
C TYR A 458 17.46 11.64 -17.78
N THR A 459 18.38 11.48 -16.83
CA THR A 459 18.10 11.64 -15.41
C THR A 459 19.22 12.48 -14.82
N HIS A 460 18.90 13.68 -14.36
CA HIS A 460 19.90 14.55 -13.75
C HIS A 460 20.42 13.95 -12.46
N ARG A 461 21.72 13.99 -12.25
CA ARG A 461 22.41 13.50 -11.06
C ARG A 461 23.57 14.43 -10.78
N GLU A 462 23.78 14.74 -9.52
CA GLU A 462 24.96 15.50 -9.09
C GLU A 462 26.24 14.70 -9.30
N ASP A 463 27.36 15.41 -9.38
CA ASP A 463 28.68 14.79 -9.40
C ASP A 463 29.02 14.18 -8.03
N PRO A 464 29.69 13.01 -8.01
CA PRO A 464 30.09 12.36 -6.77
C PRO A 464 31.15 13.22 -6.05
N SER A 465 30.75 13.89 -4.97
CA SER A 465 31.64 14.62 -4.08
C SER A 465 31.30 14.34 -2.63
N SER A 466 32.31 14.37 -1.75
CA SER A 466 32.11 14.13 -0.31
C SER A 466 31.21 15.20 0.35
N ASP A 467 31.25 16.44 -0.16
CA ASP A 467 30.38 17.53 0.28
C ASP A 467 28.89 17.22 0.05
N ILE A 468 28.58 16.66 -1.12
CA ILE A 468 27.20 16.28 -1.46
C ILE A 468 26.67 15.15 -0.57
N VAL A 469 27.50 14.14 -0.28
CA VAL A 469 27.10 13.04 0.62
C VAL A 469 26.84 13.58 2.04
N ALA A 470 27.67 14.50 2.54
CA ALA A 470 27.47 15.13 3.84
C ALA A 470 26.18 15.97 3.89
N LYS A 471 25.84 16.67 2.81
CA LYS A 471 24.57 17.39 2.69
C LYS A 471 23.37 16.45 2.70
N VAL A 472 23.46 15.32 1.97
CA VAL A 472 22.41 14.28 2.00
C VAL A 472 22.26 13.69 3.41
N ASP A 473 23.36 13.41 4.12
CA ASP A 473 23.33 12.94 5.51
C ASP A 473 22.54 13.90 6.41
N VAL A 474 22.91 15.18 6.41
CA VAL A 474 22.23 16.22 7.20
C VAL A 474 20.76 16.35 6.80
N ALA A 475 20.44 16.34 5.51
CA ALA A 475 19.07 16.47 5.03
C ALA A 475 18.19 15.30 5.51
N ARG A 476 18.71 14.06 5.52
CA ARG A 476 17.97 12.90 6.01
C ARG A 476 17.75 12.93 7.51
N GLN A 477 18.79 13.23 8.29
CA GLN A 477 18.65 13.38 9.74
C GLN A 477 17.66 14.50 10.09
N LEU A 478 17.70 15.60 9.32
CA LEU A 478 16.77 16.71 9.50
C LEU A 478 15.33 16.25 9.25
N ASP A 479 15.05 15.56 8.15
CA ASP A 479 13.73 15.00 7.83
C ASP A 479 13.25 14.02 8.93
N TYR A 480 14.13 13.12 9.41
CA TYR A 480 13.84 12.23 10.53
C TYR A 480 13.36 12.98 11.79
N HIS A 481 14.12 14.00 12.22
CA HIS A 481 13.78 14.79 13.40
C HIS A 481 12.53 15.65 13.19
N GLN A 482 12.31 16.19 11.99
CA GLN A 482 11.13 16.98 11.68
C GLN A 482 9.84 16.18 11.79
N ARG A 483 9.81 14.98 11.21
CA ARG A 483 8.62 14.11 11.27
C ARG A 483 8.25 13.81 12.71
N TYR A 484 9.23 13.45 13.54
CA TYR A 484 9.03 13.20 14.95
C TYR A 484 8.44 14.42 15.68
N LEU A 485 8.98 15.62 15.45
CA LEU A 485 8.47 16.85 16.08
C LEU A 485 7.06 17.22 15.61
N ILE A 486 6.76 17.04 14.32
CA ILE A 486 5.43 17.29 13.76
C ILE A 486 4.40 16.32 14.34
N GLU A 487 4.72 15.03 14.40
CA GLU A 487 3.85 14.01 15.00
C GLU A 487 3.60 14.28 16.48
N LEU A 488 4.67 14.59 17.23
CA LEU A 488 4.57 14.91 18.64
C LEU A 488 3.69 16.14 18.89
N ALA A 489 3.89 17.22 18.13
CA ALA A 489 3.12 18.45 18.27
C ALA A 489 1.61 18.25 18.02
N GLU A 490 1.24 17.28 17.18
CA GLU A 490 -0.15 16.94 16.87
C GLU A 490 -0.80 16.03 17.91
N ARG A 491 -0.07 15.06 18.47
CA ARG A 491 -0.63 14.06 19.39
C ARG A 491 -0.52 14.42 20.86
N SER A 492 0.58 15.04 21.25
CA SER A 492 0.87 15.28 22.66
C SER A 492 0.01 16.40 23.24
N VAL A 493 -0.48 16.20 24.46
CA VAL A 493 -1.07 17.26 25.27
C VAL A 493 0.04 17.96 26.06
N ASP A 494 0.97 17.18 26.61
CA ASP A 494 2.12 17.61 27.41
C ASP A 494 3.39 16.89 26.89
N PRO A 495 4.28 17.60 26.15
CA PRO A 495 5.45 16.99 25.51
C PRO A 495 6.40 16.31 26.50
N GLU A 496 6.45 16.77 27.74
CA GLU A 496 7.33 16.25 28.78
C GLU A 496 6.86 14.88 29.31
N ILE A 497 5.55 14.64 29.26
CA ILE A 497 4.93 13.40 29.74
C ILE A 497 4.78 12.40 28.59
N ASP A 498 4.36 12.88 27.42
CA ASP A 498 3.96 12.02 26.31
C ASP A 498 5.15 11.51 25.46
N ALA A 499 6.35 12.09 25.66
CA ALA A 499 7.52 11.81 24.83
C ALA A 499 8.73 11.30 25.64
N ASP A 500 9.61 10.56 24.95
CA ASP A 500 10.98 10.36 25.43
C ASP A 500 11.75 11.69 25.36
N MET A 501 11.99 12.28 26.54
CA MET A 501 12.68 13.56 26.69
C MET A 501 14.09 13.57 26.11
N THR A 502 14.78 12.42 26.09
CA THR A 502 16.12 12.33 25.48
C THR A 502 16.03 12.49 23.97
N ARG A 503 15.07 11.79 23.36
CA ARG A 503 14.81 11.88 21.92
C ARG A 503 14.28 13.25 21.52
N LEU A 504 13.40 13.85 22.32
CA LEU A 504 12.87 15.19 22.11
C LEU A 504 13.96 16.26 22.14
N LYS A 505 14.80 16.27 23.18
CA LYS A 505 15.92 17.21 23.26
C LYS A 505 16.88 17.05 22.09
N LYS A 506 17.23 15.81 21.72
CA LYS A 506 18.07 15.51 20.56
C LYS A 506 17.46 16.05 19.25
N ALA A 507 16.17 15.85 19.03
CA ALA A 507 15.50 16.32 17.83
C ALA A 507 15.44 17.85 17.73
N LEU A 508 15.09 18.51 18.84
CA LEU A 508 15.05 19.98 18.90
C LEU A 508 16.44 20.59 18.71
N ASP A 509 17.47 20.02 19.35
CA ASP A 509 18.86 20.46 19.21
C ASP A 509 19.38 20.29 17.77
N PHE A 510 19.04 19.18 17.13
CA PHE A 510 19.41 18.94 15.74
C PHE A 510 18.79 19.98 14.81
N VAL A 511 17.50 20.30 14.99
CA VAL A 511 16.81 21.35 14.20
C VAL A 511 17.38 22.74 14.52
N ALA A 512 17.72 23.04 15.77
CA ALA A 512 18.37 24.30 16.14
C ALA A 512 19.74 24.48 15.46
N SER A 513 20.45 23.39 15.23
CA SER A 513 21.78 23.40 14.58
C SER A 513 21.69 23.41 13.04
N HIS A 514 20.80 22.60 12.47
CA HIS A 514 20.77 22.29 11.02
C HIS A 514 19.49 22.73 10.30
N GLY A 515 18.56 23.40 10.99
CA GLY A 515 17.21 23.67 10.49
C GLY A 515 17.04 24.71 9.39
N ILE A 516 18.09 25.19 8.73
CA ILE A 516 17.97 26.23 7.67
C ILE A 516 16.95 25.81 6.61
N GLU A 517 17.04 24.56 6.16
CA GLU A 517 16.18 23.98 5.12
C GLU A 517 14.91 23.33 5.68
N ALA A 518 14.55 23.62 6.92
CA ALA A 518 13.43 22.95 7.54
C ALA A 518 12.06 23.39 6.99
N MET A 519 11.10 22.47 7.03
CA MET A 519 9.76 22.70 6.52
C MET A 519 8.97 23.70 7.38
N ASP A 520 8.06 24.45 6.74
CA ASP A 520 7.13 25.35 7.42
C ASP A 520 6.27 24.65 8.49
N LYS A 521 5.94 23.37 8.28
CA LYS A 521 5.21 22.57 9.27
C LYS A 521 6.03 22.34 10.53
N THR A 522 7.34 22.14 10.40
CA THR A 522 8.26 22.01 11.52
C THR A 522 8.25 23.29 12.35
N ALA A 523 8.27 24.46 11.71
CA ALA A 523 8.17 25.73 12.43
C ALA A 523 6.88 25.82 13.26
N ARG A 524 5.72 25.46 12.68
CA ARG A 524 4.45 25.40 13.43
C ARG A 524 4.49 24.37 14.55
N ALA A 525 5.14 23.22 14.34
CA ALA A 525 5.31 22.19 15.35
C ALA A 525 6.15 22.70 16.53
N LEU A 526 7.27 23.37 16.26
CA LEU A 526 8.11 24.00 17.28
C LEU A 526 7.34 25.06 18.09
N GLY A 527 6.56 25.91 17.42
CA GLY A 527 5.70 26.88 18.09
C GLY A 527 4.67 26.21 19.01
N LYS A 528 4.03 25.13 18.56
CA LYS A 528 3.09 24.35 19.39
C LYS A 528 3.77 23.67 20.57
N ILE A 529 4.93 23.04 20.37
CA ILE A 529 5.70 22.39 21.44
C ILE A 529 6.11 23.43 22.47
N PHE A 530 6.62 24.59 22.03
CA PHE A 530 6.97 25.71 22.91
C PHE A 530 5.79 26.14 23.80
N MET A 531 4.59 26.25 23.22
CA MET A 531 3.40 26.68 23.96
C MET A 531 2.85 25.63 24.92
N LYS A 532 3.12 24.34 24.69
CA LYS A 532 2.66 23.22 25.53
C LYS A 532 3.67 22.84 26.62
N SER A 533 4.95 23.05 26.35
CA SER A 533 6.05 22.68 27.25
C SER A 533 6.22 23.71 28.36
N ASP A 534 6.53 23.25 29.57
CA ASP A 534 6.94 24.06 30.73
C ASP A 534 8.45 23.97 31.03
N ASP A 535 9.18 23.07 30.37
CA ASP A 535 10.64 22.95 30.47
C ASP A 535 11.35 24.10 29.71
N ASP A 536 12.09 24.91 30.47
CA ASP A 536 12.85 26.07 29.95
C ASP A 536 13.88 25.69 28.87
N GLN A 537 14.48 24.49 28.96
CA GLN A 537 15.45 24.02 27.97
C GLN A 537 14.75 23.69 26.65
N LEU A 538 13.60 23.00 26.68
CA LEU A 538 12.80 22.73 25.49
C LEU A 538 12.32 24.02 24.83
N ARG A 539 11.81 24.98 25.62
CA ARG A 539 11.41 26.30 25.12
C ARG A 539 12.56 27.04 24.45
N THR A 540 13.75 27.01 25.05
CA THR A 540 14.97 27.60 24.47
C THR A 540 15.34 26.95 23.14
N LEU A 541 15.34 25.61 23.08
CA LEU A 541 15.65 24.88 21.84
C LEU A 541 14.61 25.14 20.75
N CYS A 542 13.32 25.27 21.10
CA CYS A 542 12.27 25.62 20.14
C CYS A 542 12.50 27.02 19.55
N LEU A 543 12.85 28.02 20.37
CA LEU A 543 13.17 29.37 19.89
C LEU A 543 14.42 29.38 19.01
N ALA A 544 15.47 28.66 19.41
CA ALA A 544 16.69 28.51 18.61
C ALA A 544 16.39 27.82 17.26
N GLY A 545 15.56 26.78 17.27
CA GLY A 545 15.02 26.12 16.08
C GLY A 545 14.28 27.10 15.18
N LEU A 546 13.25 27.79 15.67
CA LEU A 546 12.49 28.78 14.90
C LEU A 546 13.37 29.90 14.32
N TYR A 547 14.40 30.32 15.07
CA TYR A 547 15.39 31.27 14.57
C TYR A 547 16.24 30.67 13.43
N ARG A 548 16.63 29.41 13.54
CA ARG A 548 17.46 28.73 12.52
C ARG A 548 16.72 28.51 11.20
N ILE A 549 15.42 28.23 11.23
CA ILE A 549 14.60 27.98 10.05
C ILE A 549 14.46 29.25 9.20
N ASP A 550 14.93 29.21 7.95
CA ASP A 550 14.84 30.32 6.98
C ASP A 550 13.46 30.35 6.29
N SER A 551 12.41 30.59 7.08
CA SER A 551 11.03 30.67 6.59
C SER A 551 10.24 31.80 7.25
N SER A 552 9.41 32.46 6.45
CA SER A 552 8.44 33.45 6.93
C SER A 552 7.48 32.88 7.98
N VAL A 553 7.16 31.58 7.92
CA VAL A 553 6.30 30.92 8.91
C VAL A 553 7.02 30.85 10.25
N ALA A 554 8.31 30.50 10.28
CA ALA A 554 9.09 30.45 11.52
C ALA A 554 9.18 31.82 12.19
N LYS A 555 9.33 32.90 11.40
CA LYS A 555 9.37 34.26 11.94
C LYS A 555 8.00 34.73 12.42
N SER A 556 6.93 34.30 11.75
CA SER A 556 5.56 34.52 12.22
C SER A 556 5.30 33.85 13.58
N GLU A 557 5.76 32.61 13.78
CA GLU A 557 5.65 31.92 15.07
C GLU A 557 6.48 32.60 16.17
N LEU A 558 7.70 33.05 15.88
CA LEU A 558 8.49 33.87 16.83
C LEU A 558 7.75 35.16 17.20
N LEU A 559 7.17 35.84 16.22
CA LEU A 559 6.41 37.07 16.43
C LEU A 559 5.17 36.81 17.29
N ALA A 560 4.48 35.69 17.08
CA ALA A 560 3.36 35.27 17.91
C ALA A 560 3.79 35.04 19.38
N ILE A 561 4.92 34.38 19.61
CA ILE A 561 5.50 34.20 20.95
C ILE A 561 5.84 35.55 21.59
N TYR A 562 6.42 36.49 20.85
CA TYR A 562 6.71 37.84 21.38
C TYR A 562 5.43 38.61 21.76
N ALA A 563 4.37 38.46 20.97
CA ALA A 563 3.11 39.16 21.14
C ALA A 563 2.23 38.60 22.27
N ASP A 564 2.40 37.34 22.68
CA ASP A 564 1.58 36.74 23.74
C ASP A 564 1.97 37.26 25.13
N LYS A 565 1.08 38.09 25.70
CA LYS A 565 1.25 38.70 27.04
C LYS A 565 1.11 37.70 28.19
N ARG A 566 0.65 36.47 27.93
CA ARG A 566 0.54 35.42 28.94
C ARG A 566 1.90 34.76 29.24
N LEU A 567 2.86 34.89 28.33
CA LEU A 567 4.20 34.35 28.49
C LEU A 567 5.06 35.26 29.36
N ALA A 568 5.98 34.65 30.11
CA ALA A 568 6.96 35.38 30.90
C ALA A 568 7.86 36.27 30.00
N ASP A 569 8.26 37.42 30.54
CA ASP A 569 8.98 38.44 29.76
C ASP A 569 10.32 37.96 29.20
N ASN A 570 10.99 37.02 29.86
CA ASN A 570 12.24 36.42 29.39
C ASN A 570 12.08 35.78 28.00
N TRP A 571 10.98 35.04 27.77
CA TRP A 571 10.70 34.38 26.49
C TRP A 571 10.38 35.38 25.39
N ARG A 572 9.61 36.42 25.72
CA ARG A 572 9.27 37.49 24.79
C ARG A 572 10.52 38.25 24.38
N VAL A 573 11.40 38.60 25.33
CA VAL A 573 12.68 39.26 25.08
C VAL A 573 13.60 38.39 24.23
N MET A 574 13.70 37.09 24.50
CA MET A 574 14.51 36.17 23.71
C MET A 574 13.99 36.06 22.27
N SER A 575 12.68 35.94 22.08
CA SER A 575 12.07 35.93 20.74
C SER A 575 12.35 37.22 19.97
N ALA A 576 12.18 38.39 20.61
CA ALA A 576 12.50 39.69 19.99
C ALA A 576 13.96 39.78 19.54
N ARG A 577 14.90 39.25 20.35
CA ARG A 577 16.33 39.18 20.00
C ARG A 577 16.56 38.34 18.74
N TYR A 578 15.94 37.16 18.66
CA TYR A 578 16.06 36.30 17.48
C TYR A 578 15.42 36.91 16.24
N LEU A 579 14.29 37.59 16.37
CA LEU A 579 13.63 38.30 15.27
C LEU A 579 14.51 39.42 14.71
N ARG A 580 15.11 40.25 15.57
CA ARG A 580 16.06 41.30 15.14
C ARG A 580 17.25 40.71 14.41
N ARG A 581 17.86 39.68 14.99
CA ARG A 581 19.00 39.00 14.36
C ARG A 581 18.64 38.40 13.00
N ALA A 582 17.46 37.79 12.88
CA ALA A 582 16.98 37.25 11.60
C ALA A 582 16.76 38.36 10.55
N LEU A 583 16.28 39.54 10.95
CA LEU A 583 16.16 40.71 10.08
C LEU A 583 17.53 41.22 9.62
N ASP A 584 18.51 41.31 10.54
CA ASP A 584 19.88 41.73 10.25
C ASP A 584 20.57 40.76 9.27
N GLU A 585 20.35 39.46 9.45
CA GLU A 585 20.86 38.39 8.58
C GLU A 585 20.07 38.23 7.28
N ARG A 586 19.04 39.06 7.05
CA ARG A 586 18.18 39.04 5.86
C ARG A 586 17.50 37.68 5.62
N GLN A 587 17.14 36.98 6.69
CA GLN A 587 16.35 35.76 6.59
C GLN A 587 14.96 36.06 6.01
N ARG A 588 14.32 35.05 5.41
CA ARG A 588 13.01 35.16 4.78
C ARG A 588 11.94 35.54 5.81
N MET A 589 11.37 36.72 5.61
CA MET A 589 10.29 37.28 6.42
C MET A 589 9.17 37.81 5.54
N SER A 590 7.93 37.76 6.02
CA SER A 590 6.86 38.49 5.35
C SER A 590 7.11 39.99 5.49
N LYS A 591 6.64 40.80 4.52
CA LYS A 591 6.81 42.25 4.57
C LYS A 591 6.17 42.87 5.82
N ALA A 592 5.04 42.32 6.27
CA ALA A 592 4.36 42.77 7.48
C ALA A 592 5.18 42.45 8.74
N ASP A 593 5.75 41.24 8.83
CA ASP A 593 6.55 40.84 9.98
C ASP A 593 7.86 41.64 10.06
N ALA A 594 8.51 41.89 8.91
CA ALA A 594 9.73 42.70 8.87
C ALA A 594 9.48 44.13 9.39
N VAL A 595 8.34 44.74 9.01
CA VAL A 595 7.93 46.05 9.53
C VAL A 595 7.63 45.99 11.03
N ALA A 596 6.93 44.95 11.49
CA ALA A 596 6.63 44.76 12.91
C ALA A 596 7.90 44.61 13.76
N VAL A 597 8.89 43.85 13.26
CA VAL A 597 10.19 43.65 13.94
C VAL A 597 11.03 44.92 13.94
N ALA A 598 11.06 45.67 12.84
CA ALA A 598 11.75 46.97 12.79
C ALA A 598 11.16 48.00 13.77
N ALA A 599 9.85 47.89 14.05
CA ALA A 599 9.17 48.74 15.03
C ALA A 599 9.39 48.30 16.50
N MET A 600 10.00 47.14 16.76
CA MET A 600 10.36 46.71 18.12
C MET A 600 11.52 47.57 18.63
N GLY A 601 11.22 48.68 19.30
CA GLY A 601 12.21 49.65 19.80
C GLY A 601 13.36 49.02 20.57
N THR A 602 14.57 49.58 20.42
CA THR A 602 15.81 49.14 21.08
C THR A 602 15.80 49.49 22.57
N ASN A 603 14.96 48.82 23.34
CA ASN A 603 15.05 48.82 24.80
C ASN A 603 16.00 47.73 25.29
#